data_AF-A0A8J2Y6Y8-F1
#
_entry.id   AF-A0A8J2Y6Y8-F1
#
_cell.length_a   1.000
_cell.length_b   1.000
_cell.length_c   1.000
_cell.angle_alpha   90.00
_cell.angle_beta   90.00
_cell.angle_gamma   90.00
#
_symmetry.space_group_name_H-M   'P 1'
#
loop_
_entity.id
_entity.type
_entity.pdbx_description
1 polymer ?
#
loop_
_entity_poly.entity_id
_entity_poly.type
_entity_poly.pdbx_seq_one_letter_code
_entity_poly.pdbx_strand_id
1 'polypeptide(L)'
;MIKFFRRIRHKLLTENNFRKYLLYAIGEIILVVIGILIALQINNWNDRKQQHQSDIEFLNNLKGEIILDTLAFSHQTKWYNEINENVRSTLFMIDTSEALNEEQIKLISKTIVQAEYLLPVQKNIDRNGLIVASGSIKRLNRDLHYKYLRYLESIDFSYDLTIKLGDALVTIANNELYPSVDLNFTDDTKSQVTFDLKTLKNNRTVHNALQKSIYYRGAIIDVNKPILTRARSIIEAIDAILEKE
;
A
#
# COMPACT_ATOMS: atom_id res chain seq x y z
N MET A 1 -26.49 37.51 36.01
CA MET A 1 -26.82 36.63 37.15
C MET A 1 -26.12 37.00 38.48
N ILE A 2 -24.92 37.57 38.49
CA ILE A 2 -24.18 37.91 39.73
C ILE A 2 -24.87 38.95 40.63
N LYS A 3 -25.60 39.94 40.07
CA LYS A 3 -26.21 41.03 40.87
C LYS A 3 -27.36 40.56 41.80
N PHE A 4 -28.07 39.49 41.44
CA PHE A 4 -29.20 38.96 42.22
C PHE A 4 -28.72 38.22 43.46
N PHE A 5 -27.80 37.27 43.29
CA PHE A 5 -27.15 36.54 44.39
C PHE A 5 -26.36 37.48 45.31
N ARG A 6 -25.72 38.52 44.75
CA ARG A 6 -25.04 39.58 45.52
C ARG A 6 -25.98 40.37 46.44
N ARG A 7 -27.19 40.70 45.98
CA ARG A 7 -28.19 41.41 46.80
C ARG A 7 -28.70 40.55 47.96
N ILE A 8 -28.91 39.26 47.73
CA ILE A 8 -29.36 38.31 48.77
C ILE A 8 -28.28 38.11 49.83
N ARG A 9 -27.00 37.95 49.44
CA ARG A 9 -25.87 37.85 50.37
C ARG A 9 -25.72 39.10 51.25
N HIS A 10 -25.85 40.29 50.67
CA HIS A 10 -25.80 41.54 51.44
C HIS A 10 -26.92 41.63 52.48
N LYS A 11 -28.15 41.23 52.11
CA LYS A 11 -29.31 41.26 53.01
C LYS A 11 -29.17 40.29 54.20
N LEU A 12 -28.64 39.09 53.95
CA LEU A 12 -28.42 38.05 54.97
C LEU A 12 -27.27 38.37 55.94
N LEU A 13 -26.26 39.13 55.49
CA LEU A 13 -25.19 39.65 56.35
C LEU A 13 -25.67 40.75 57.30
N THR A 14 -26.56 41.64 56.83
CA THR A 14 -27.17 42.68 57.66
C THR A 14 -28.14 42.15 58.73
N GLU A 15 -28.64 40.92 58.57
CA GLU A 15 -29.54 40.26 59.53
C GLU A 15 -28.82 39.38 60.58
N ASN A 16 -27.49 39.48 60.73
CA ASN A 16 -26.66 38.68 61.67
C ASN A 16 -26.78 37.15 61.52
N ASN A 17 -27.29 36.66 60.38
CA ASN A 17 -27.59 35.24 60.11
C ASN A 17 -26.42 34.52 59.39
N PHE A 18 -25.24 34.50 60.02
CA PHE A 18 -24.00 33.98 59.43
C PHE A 18 -24.12 32.53 58.89
N ARG A 19 -24.87 31.66 59.59
CA ARG A 19 -25.11 30.27 59.17
C ARG A 19 -25.85 30.16 57.83
N LYS A 20 -26.86 31.01 57.60
CA LYS A 20 -27.61 31.07 56.34
C LYS A 20 -26.76 31.64 55.21
N TYR A 21 -25.93 32.65 55.51
CA TYR A 21 -24.98 33.21 54.56
C TYR A 21 -23.98 32.15 54.05
N LEU A 22 -23.40 31.36 54.96
CA LEU A 22 -22.43 30.32 54.60
C LEU A 22 -23.05 29.23 53.70
N LEU A 23 -24.25 28.74 54.04
CA LEU A 23 -25.01 27.79 53.22
C LEU A 23 -25.28 28.33 51.80
N TYR A 24 -25.63 29.61 51.69
CA TYR A 24 -25.92 30.24 50.41
C TYR A 24 -24.66 30.46 49.56
N ALA A 25 -23.55 30.84 50.18
CA ALA A 25 -22.25 30.98 49.51
C ALA A 25 -21.72 29.63 49.00
N ILE A 26 -21.87 28.56 49.79
CA ILE A 26 -21.54 27.19 49.37
C ILE A 26 -22.42 26.76 48.19
N GLY A 27 -23.73 27.03 48.26
CA GLY A 27 -24.65 26.74 47.15
C GLY A 27 -24.27 27.44 45.86
N GLU A 28 -23.81 28.70 45.93
CA GLU A 28 -23.35 29.46 44.77
C GLU A 28 -22.05 28.88 44.18
N ILE A 29 -21.09 28.49 45.02
CA ILE A 29 -19.86 27.82 44.58
C ILE A 29 -20.20 26.50 43.88
N ILE A 30 -21.06 25.67 44.47
CA ILE A 30 -21.50 24.41 43.87
C ILE A 30 -22.15 24.65 42.50
N LEU A 31 -23.01 25.67 42.38
CA LEU A 31 -23.69 26.00 41.13
C LEU A 31 -22.72 26.48 40.05
N VAL A 32 -21.70 27.28 40.41
CA VAL A 32 -20.62 27.68 39.50
C VAL A 32 -19.78 26.48 39.07
N VAL A 33 -19.42 25.60 40.00
CA VAL A 33 -18.64 24.38 39.70
C VAL A 33 -19.40 23.46 38.75
N ILE A 34 -20.71 23.24 38.96
CA ILE A 34 -21.57 22.48 38.04
C ILE A 34 -21.56 23.12 36.64
N GLY A 35 -21.66 24.45 36.56
CA GLY A 35 -21.58 25.18 35.29
C GLY A 35 -20.26 24.94 34.54
N ILE A 36 -19.13 24.98 35.25
CA ILE A 36 -17.80 24.72 34.68
C ILE A 36 -17.69 23.26 34.21
N LEU A 37 -18.15 22.30 35.01
CA LEU A 37 -18.11 20.89 34.66
C LEU A 37 -18.94 20.59 33.41
N ILE A 38 -20.13 21.18 33.29
CA ILE A 38 -20.97 21.03 32.08
C ILE A 38 -20.26 21.66 30.86
N ALA A 39 -19.67 22.84 31.01
CA ALA A 39 -18.92 23.49 29.91
C ALA A 39 -17.74 22.62 29.45
N LEU A 40 -16.96 22.06 30.38
CA LEU A 40 -15.86 21.13 30.07
C LEU A 40 -16.36 19.85 29.40
N GLN A 41 -17.50 19.30 29.85
CA GLN A 41 -18.09 18.11 29.23
C GLN A 41 -18.54 18.38 27.79
N ILE A 42 -19.18 19.53 27.53
CA ILE A 42 -19.59 19.93 26.17
C ILE A 42 -18.35 20.08 25.27
N ASN A 43 -17.30 20.74 25.75
CA ASN A 43 -16.06 20.90 24.98
C ASN A 43 -15.44 19.54 24.65
N ASN A 44 -15.27 18.68 25.65
CA ASN A 44 -14.73 17.33 25.47
C ASN A 44 -15.59 16.46 24.53
N TRP A 45 -16.91 16.63 24.55
CA TRP A 45 -17.81 15.92 23.63
C TRP A 45 -17.63 16.39 22.19
N ASN A 46 -17.55 17.70 21.96
CA ASN A 46 -17.29 18.26 20.64
C ASN A 46 -15.93 17.81 20.08
N ASP A 47 -14.88 17.83 20.91
CA ASP A 47 -13.53 17.37 20.53
C ASP A 47 -13.54 15.88 20.14
N ARG A 48 -14.23 15.04 20.92
CA ARG A 48 -14.39 13.60 20.60
C ARG A 48 -15.13 13.37 19.29
N LYS A 49 -16.20 14.14 19.03
CA LYS A 49 -16.95 14.05 17.77
C LYS A 49 -16.08 14.42 16.58
N GLN A 50 -15.30 15.49 16.68
CA GLN A 50 -14.38 15.91 15.62
C GLN A 50 -13.28 14.88 15.38
N GLN A 51 -12.69 14.34 16.45
CA GLN A 51 -11.67 13.30 16.36
C GLN A 51 -12.21 12.04 15.67
N HIS A 52 -13.41 11.61 16.05
CA HIS A 52 -14.07 10.45 15.46
C HIS A 52 -14.37 10.63 13.97
N GLN A 53 -14.86 11.81 13.54
CA GLN A 53 -15.04 12.09 12.11
C GLN A 53 -13.71 12.00 11.32
N SER A 54 -12.63 12.53 11.90
CA SER A 54 -11.29 12.43 11.30
C SER A 54 -10.79 10.98 11.25
N ASP A 55 -11.14 10.16 12.25
CA ASP A 55 -10.76 8.75 12.29
C ASP A 55 -11.50 7.93 11.21
N ILE A 56 -12.80 8.18 10.99
CA ILE A 56 -13.58 7.56 9.91
C ILE A 56 -13.02 7.95 8.53
N GLU A 57 -12.73 9.23 8.32
CA GLU A 57 -12.15 9.71 7.06
C GLU A 57 -10.79 9.04 6.79
N PHE A 58 -9.95 8.98 7.83
CA PHE A 58 -8.66 8.31 7.76
C PHE A 58 -8.79 6.82 7.40
N LEU A 59 -9.70 6.09 8.03
CA LEU A 59 -9.94 4.67 7.76
C LEU A 59 -10.42 4.42 6.32
N ASN A 60 -11.30 5.28 5.80
CA ASN A 60 -11.76 5.19 4.42
C ASN A 60 -10.64 5.45 3.41
N ASN A 61 -9.80 6.47 3.67
CA ASN A 61 -8.64 6.75 2.84
C ASN A 61 -7.63 5.59 2.85
N LEU A 62 -7.33 5.06 4.03
CA LEU A 62 -6.46 3.89 4.18
C LEU A 62 -6.99 2.67 3.42
N LYS A 63 -8.29 2.39 3.51
CA LYS A 63 -8.95 1.32 2.74
C LYS A 63 -8.79 1.54 1.23
N GLY A 64 -9.08 2.75 0.75
CA GLY A 64 -8.95 3.10 -0.67
C GLY A 64 -7.54 2.92 -1.20
N GLU A 65 -6.52 3.27 -0.42
CA GLU A 65 -5.12 3.07 -0.78
C GLU A 65 -4.74 1.60 -0.88
N ILE A 66 -5.10 0.79 0.13
CA ILE A 66 -4.82 -0.64 0.11
C ILE A 66 -5.49 -1.31 -1.10
N ILE A 67 -6.69 -0.86 -1.48
CA ILE A 67 -7.35 -1.34 -2.71
C ILE A 67 -6.51 -0.98 -3.95
N LEU A 68 -6.04 0.26 -4.08
CA LEU A 68 -5.18 0.66 -5.20
C LEU A 68 -3.89 -0.16 -5.28
N ASP A 69 -3.25 -0.42 -4.14
CA ASP A 69 -2.06 -1.26 -4.07
C ASP A 69 -2.38 -2.69 -4.54
N THR A 70 -3.51 -3.28 -4.10
CA THR A 70 -3.90 -4.64 -4.55
C THR A 70 -4.17 -4.71 -6.05
N LEU A 71 -4.74 -3.65 -6.64
CA LEU A 71 -4.93 -3.55 -8.08
C LEU A 71 -3.58 -3.52 -8.80
N ALA A 72 -2.62 -2.72 -8.32
CA ALA A 72 -1.28 -2.65 -8.90
C ALA A 72 -0.56 -4.01 -8.87
N PHE A 73 -0.60 -4.71 -7.73
CA PHE A 73 -0.03 -6.07 -7.62
C PHE A 73 -0.75 -7.09 -8.52
N SER A 74 -2.07 -6.97 -8.67
CA SER A 74 -2.84 -7.85 -9.56
C SER A 74 -2.48 -7.63 -11.03
N HIS A 75 -2.36 -6.37 -11.45
CA HIS A 75 -1.90 -6.01 -12.80
C HIS A 75 -0.48 -6.51 -13.08
N GLN A 76 0.44 -6.31 -12.13
CA GLN A 76 1.82 -6.80 -12.25
C GLN A 76 1.85 -8.33 -12.38
N THR A 77 1.10 -9.04 -11.53
CA THR A 77 1.02 -10.51 -11.59
C THR A 77 0.53 -10.99 -12.95
N LYS A 78 -0.51 -10.35 -13.49
CA LYS A 78 -1.04 -10.67 -14.82
C LYS A 78 0.02 -10.44 -15.90
N TRP A 79 0.68 -9.28 -15.88
CA TRP A 79 1.73 -8.94 -16.83
C TRP A 79 2.91 -9.91 -16.79
N TYR A 80 3.36 -10.30 -15.59
CA TYR A 80 4.42 -11.30 -15.44
C TYR A 80 4.02 -12.68 -15.95
N ASN A 81 2.77 -13.10 -15.73
CA ASN A 81 2.27 -14.36 -16.28
C ASN A 81 2.26 -14.32 -17.82
N GLU A 82 1.78 -13.23 -18.42
CA GLU A 82 1.80 -13.04 -19.87
C GLU A 82 3.22 -13.13 -20.44
N ILE A 83 4.21 -12.47 -19.81
CA ILE A 83 5.60 -12.59 -20.25
C ILE A 83 6.12 -14.02 -20.08
N ASN A 84 5.86 -14.67 -18.95
CA ASN A 84 6.31 -16.03 -18.71
C ASN A 84 5.78 -17.02 -19.76
N GLU A 85 4.50 -16.90 -20.14
CA GLU A 85 3.92 -17.74 -21.20
C GLU A 85 4.54 -17.44 -22.59
N ASN A 86 4.85 -16.18 -22.88
CA ASN A 86 5.56 -15.82 -24.11
C ASN A 86 6.99 -16.40 -24.13
N VAL A 87 7.69 -16.38 -22.99
CA VAL A 87 9.03 -16.98 -22.87
C VAL A 87 8.97 -18.51 -23.01
N ARG A 88 7.97 -19.18 -22.41
CA ARG A 88 7.75 -20.63 -22.61
C ARG A 88 7.48 -20.97 -24.08
N SER A 89 6.63 -20.19 -24.73
CA SER A 89 6.32 -20.35 -26.15
C SER A 89 7.55 -20.14 -27.02
N THR A 90 8.37 -19.13 -26.70
CA THR A 90 9.64 -18.85 -27.40
C THR A 90 10.62 -20.00 -27.26
N LEU A 91 10.83 -20.52 -26.04
CA LEU A 91 11.68 -21.69 -25.81
C LEU A 91 11.20 -22.90 -26.63
N PHE A 92 9.90 -23.19 -26.58
CA PHE A 92 9.30 -24.28 -27.37
C PHE A 92 9.52 -24.09 -28.87
N MET A 93 9.33 -22.88 -29.41
CA MET A 93 9.55 -22.58 -30.83
C MET A 93 11.02 -22.71 -31.23
N ILE A 94 11.95 -22.23 -30.39
CA ILE A 94 13.40 -22.37 -30.62
C ILE A 94 13.80 -23.85 -30.68
N ASP A 95 13.26 -24.68 -29.77
CA ASP A 95 13.61 -26.10 -29.67
C ASP A 95 13.03 -26.94 -30.81
N THR A 96 11.80 -26.65 -31.23
CA THR A 96 11.02 -27.57 -32.08
C THR A 96 10.93 -27.14 -33.54
N SER A 97 11.06 -25.85 -33.84
CA SER A 97 10.86 -25.36 -35.21
C SER A 97 12.07 -25.62 -36.10
N GLU A 98 11.81 -25.96 -37.37
CA GLU A 98 12.84 -25.99 -38.43
C GLU A 98 12.96 -24.63 -39.12
N ALA A 99 11.84 -23.92 -39.27
CA ALA A 99 11.74 -22.56 -39.80
C ALA A 99 10.64 -21.81 -39.05
N LEU A 100 10.74 -20.47 -39.02
CA LEU A 100 9.77 -19.59 -38.37
C LEU A 100 9.07 -18.71 -39.41
N ASN A 101 7.78 -18.49 -39.22
CA ASN A 101 7.04 -17.48 -39.95
C ASN A 101 7.26 -16.07 -39.34
N GLU A 102 6.79 -15.05 -40.04
CA GLU A 102 6.96 -13.65 -39.63
C GLU A 102 6.38 -13.35 -38.24
N GLU A 103 5.21 -13.92 -37.92
CA GLU A 103 4.55 -13.72 -36.63
C GLU A 103 5.37 -14.33 -35.48
N GLN A 104 5.91 -15.52 -35.67
CA GLN A 104 6.77 -16.19 -34.70
C GLN A 104 8.07 -15.42 -34.50
N ILE A 105 8.70 -14.91 -35.57
CA ILE A 105 9.89 -14.07 -35.47
C ILE A 105 9.59 -12.82 -34.64
N LYS A 106 8.47 -12.14 -34.91
CA LYS A 106 8.05 -10.95 -34.17
C LYS A 106 7.78 -11.26 -32.70
N LEU A 107 7.14 -12.38 -32.40
CA LEU A 107 6.89 -12.81 -31.02
C LEU A 107 8.20 -13.08 -30.28
N ILE A 108 9.12 -13.85 -30.87
CA ILE A 108 10.42 -14.17 -30.26
C ILE A 108 11.22 -12.89 -30.05
N SER A 109 11.27 -12.02 -31.06
CA SER A 109 11.97 -10.73 -30.98
C SER A 109 11.47 -9.90 -29.80
N LYS A 110 10.15 -9.70 -29.70
CA LYS A 110 9.53 -8.99 -28.57
C LYS A 110 9.82 -9.68 -27.24
N THR A 111 9.75 -11.01 -27.20
CA THR A 111 9.96 -11.79 -25.97
C THR A 111 11.40 -11.71 -25.48
N ILE A 112 12.39 -11.69 -26.37
CA ILE A 112 13.81 -11.55 -26.00
C ILE A 112 14.06 -10.22 -25.29
N VAL A 113 13.49 -9.12 -25.78
CA VAL A 113 13.57 -7.81 -25.10
C VAL A 113 12.85 -7.84 -23.75
N GLN A 114 11.64 -8.42 -23.71
CA GLN A 114 10.86 -8.49 -22.47
C GLN A 114 11.40 -9.52 -21.46
N ALA A 115 12.34 -10.38 -21.86
CA ALA A 115 12.90 -11.41 -21.02
C ALA A 115 13.68 -10.82 -19.83
N GLU A 116 14.12 -9.56 -19.88
CA GLU A 116 14.76 -8.90 -18.73
C GLU A 116 13.80 -8.07 -17.87
N TYR A 117 12.54 -7.92 -18.28
CA TYR A 117 11.60 -7.05 -17.59
C TYR A 117 11.12 -7.68 -16.27
N LEU A 118 11.55 -7.06 -15.17
CA LEU A 118 11.13 -7.35 -13.80
C LEU A 118 11.12 -6.05 -12.98
N LEU A 119 10.01 -5.31 -13.05
CA LEU A 119 9.87 -3.98 -12.44
C LEU A 119 8.99 -4.03 -11.19
N PRO A 120 9.40 -3.43 -10.05
CA PRO A 120 8.59 -3.42 -8.83
C PRO A 120 7.33 -2.56 -8.98
N VAL A 121 6.31 -2.87 -8.18
CA VAL A 121 5.19 -1.95 -7.97
C VAL A 121 5.73 -0.73 -7.21
N GLN A 122 5.59 0.46 -7.79
CA GLN A 122 5.96 1.69 -7.11
C GLN A 122 4.98 1.96 -5.97
N LYS A 123 5.54 2.21 -4.78
CA LYS A 123 4.79 2.73 -3.65
C LYS A 123 4.32 4.14 -3.97
N ASN A 124 3.05 4.44 -3.75
CA ASN A 124 2.56 5.81 -3.82
C ASN A 124 2.96 6.53 -2.51
N ILE A 125 4.24 6.94 -2.42
CA ILE A 125 4.89 7.43 -1.19
C ILE A 125 4.19 8.67 -0.61
N ASP A 126 3.53 9.46 -1.46
CA ASP A 126 2.93 10.74 -1.05
C ASP A 126 1.68 10.62 -0.17
N ARG A 127 1.07 9.44 -0.02
CA ARG A 127 -0.25 9.35 0.63
C ARG A 127 -0.25 9.08 2.13
N ASN A 128 0.81 8.48 2.70
CA ASN A 128 0.75 8.01 4.10
C ASN A 128 1.98 8.27 4.98
N GLY A 129 3.01 8.96 4.46
CA GLY A 129 4.22 9.28 5.24
C GLY A 129 3.98 10.15 6.47
N LEU A 130 2.94 10.99 6.49
CA LEU A 130 2.68 11.91 7.61
C LEU A 130 1.61 11.43 8.61
N ILE A 131 0.59 10.68 8.18
CA ILE A 131 -0.56 10.36 9.06
C ILE A 131 -0.35 9.05 9.82
N VAL A 132 0.23 8.02 9.20
CA VAL A 132 0.57 6.75 9.88
C VAL A 132 1.65 6.95 10.94
N ALA A 133 2.59 7.88 10.73
CA ALA A 133 3.64 8.23 11.67
C ALA A 133 3.12 8.88 12.97
N SER A 134 1.91 9.45 12.95
CA SER A 134 1.32 10.14 14.10
C SER A 134 0.71 9.24 15.19
N GLY A 135 0.70 7.91 15.00
CA GLY A 135 0.17 6.96 15.99
C GLY A 135 -1.36 6.73 15.93
N SER A 136 -2.05 7.31 14.95
CA SER A 136 -3.52 7.26 14.82
C SER A 136 -4.08 5.85 14.68
N ILE A 137 -3.49 4.95 13.86
CA ILE A 137 -3.95 3.56 13.76
C ILE A 137 -3.82 2.83 15.11
N LYS A 138 -2.70 3.03 15.81
CA LYS A 138 -2.46 2.38 17.11
C LYS A 138 -3.46 2.85 18.17
N ARG A 139 -3.87 4.12 18.14
CA ARG A 139 -4.94 4.66 18.99
C ARG A 139 -6.28 3.99 18.69
N LEU A 140 -6.60 3.83 17.40
CA LEU A 140 -7.88 3.29 16.95
C LEU A 140 -8.00 1.79 17.20
N ASN A 141 -7.03 1.02 16.74
CA ASN A 141 -7.04 -0.43 16.85
C ASN A 141 -5.61 -0.99 16.77
N ARG A 142 -5.16 -1.61 17.86
CA ARG A 142 -3.81 -2.17 17.96
C ARG A 142 -3.59 -3.37 17.03
N ASP A 143 -4.60 -4.20 16.81
CA ASP A 143 -4.52 -5.34 15.89
C ASP A 143 -4.42 -4.86 14.43
N LEU A 144 -5.27 -3.91 14.04
CA LEU A 144 -5.20 -3.25 12.73
C LEU A 144 -3.82 -2.63 12.49
N HIS A 145 -3.26 -1.97 13.50
CA HIS A 145 -1.92 -1.40 13.44
C HIS A 145 -0.85 -2.47 13.12
N TYR A 146 -0.86 -3.60 13.82
CA TYR A 146 0.09 -4.68 13.54
C TYR A 146 -0.14 -5.31 12.17
N LYS A 147 -1.39 -5.53 11.75
CA LYS A 147 -1.70 -6.04 10.40
C LYS A 147 -1.15 -5.11 9.32
N TYR A 148 -1.36 -3.81 9.47
CA TYR A 148 -0.86 -2.80 8.53
C TYR A 148 0.67 -2.74 8.49
N LEU A 149 1.36 -2.77 9.64
CA LEU A 149 2.83 -2.83 9.66
C LEU A 149 3.37 -4.06 8.92
N ARG A 150 2.78 -5.24 9.15
CA ARG A 150 3.20 -6.48 8.45
C ARG A 150 2.92 -6.43 6.96
N TYR A 151 1.85 -5.75 6.55
CA TYR A 151 1.57 -5.49 5.15
C TYR A 151 2.65 -4.60 4.52
N LEU A 152 3.01 -3.48 5.17
CA LEU A 152 4.09 -2.60 4.71
C LEU A 152 5.43 -3.33 4.60
N GLU A 153 5.83 -4.09 5.64
CA GLU A 153 7.05 -4.91 5.61
C GLU A 153 7.08 -5.87 4.41
N SER A 154 5.92 -6.42 4.03
CA SER A 154 5.83 -7.35 2.90
C SER A 154 5.96 -6.65 1.55
N ILE A 155 5.41 -5.45 1.43
CA ILE A 155 5.57 -4.61 0.24
C ILE A 155 7.03 -4.21 0.08
N ASP A 156 7.66 -3.70 1.14
CA ASP A 156 9.04 -3.26 1.10
C ASP A 156 9.98 -4.44 0.76
N PHE A 157 9.73 -5.63 1.34
CA PHE A 157 10.45 -6.85 0.98
C PHE A 157 10.27 -7.23 -0.50
N SER A 158 9.04 -7.20 -1.02
CA SER A 158 8.77 -7.50 -2.43
C SER A 158 9.46 -6.51 -3.37
N TYR A 159 9.41 -5.22 -3.04
CA TYR A 159 10.08 -4.16 -3.79
C TYR A 159 11.60 -4.43 -3.89
N ASP A 160 12.25 -4.63 -2.75
CA ASP A 160 13.69 -4.87 -2.68
C ASP A 160 14.11 -6.14 -3.43
N LEU A 161 13.33 -7.21 -3.28
CA LEU A 161 13.60 -8.46 -3.98
C LEU A 161 13.44 -8.30 -5.49
N THR A 162 12.42 -7.57 -5.94
CA THR A 162 12.16 -7.33 -7.36
C THR A 162 13.30 -6.54 -8.00
N ILE A 163 13.79 -5.48 -7.34
CA ILE A 163 14.97 -4.73 -7.83
C ILE A 163 16.19 -5.64 -7.94
N LYS A 164 16.53 -6.38 -6.88
CA LYS A 164 17.71 -7.26 -6.87
C LYS A 164 17.65 -8.33 -7.97
N LEU A 165 16.49 -8.97 -8.14
CA LEU A 165 16.31 -9.96 -9.19
C LEU A 165 16.28 -9.31 -10.58
N GLY A 166 15.78 -8.08 -10.70
CA GLY A 166 15.76 -7.33 -11.94
C GLY A 166 17.16 -7.00 -12.43
N ASP A 167 18.01 -6.47 -11.56
CA ASP A 167 19.42 -6.19 -11.87
C ASP A 167 20.18 -7.45 -12.28
N ALA A 168 19.93 -8.57 -11.57
CA ALA A 168 20.49 -9.87 -11.91
C ALA A 168 20.03 -10.32 -13.31
N LEU A 169 18.75 -10.10 -13.64
CA LEU A 169 18.19 -10.52 -14.91
C LEU A 169 18.71 -9.70 -16.09
N VAL A 170 18.86 -8.38 -15.93
CA VAL A 170 19.53 -7.50 -16.90
C VAL A 170 20.98 -7.94 -17.11
N THR A 171 21.69 -8.27 -16.03
CA THR A 171 23.07 -8.78 -16.11
C THR A 171 23.14 -10.11 -16.88
N ILE A 172 22.20 -11.03 -16.62
CA ILE A 172 22.08 -12.29 -17.35
C ILE A 172 21.77 -12.03 -18.82
N ALA A 173 20.83 -11.14 -19.14
CA ALA A 173 20.48 -10.83 -20.52
C ALA A 173 21.68 -10.29 -21.31
N ASN A 174 22.39 -9.31 -20.75
CA ASN A 174 23.58 -8.72 -21.38
C ASN A 174 24.71 -9.74 -21.62
N ASN A 175 24.90 -10.71 -20.73
CA ASN A 175 26.02 -11.65 -20.80
C ASN A 175 25.69 -12.98 -21.49
N GLU A 176 24.45 -13.45 -21.38
CA GLU A 176 24.05 -14.80 -21.78
C GLU A 176 23.07 -14.82 -22.98
N LEU A 177 22.34 -13.72 -23.23
CA LEU A 177 21.28 -13.63 -24.26
C LEU A 177 21.67 -12.71 -25.43
N TYR A 178 21.94 -11.43 -25.15
CA TYR A 178 22.23 -10.42 -26.17
C TYR A 178 23.46 -10.68 -27.04
N PRO A 179 24.51 -11.41 -26.60
CA PRO A 179 25.61 -11.78 -27.50
C PRO A 179 25.22 -12.73 -28.64
N SER A 180 24.02 -13.33 -28.61
CA SER A 180 23.53 -14.25 -29.64
C SER A 180 22.46 -13.66 -30.55
N VAL A 181 22.19 -12.35 -30.43
CA VAL A 181 21.19 -11.65 -31.22
C VAL A 181 21.68 -10.27 -31.63
N ASP A 182 21.06 -9.69 -32.65
CA ASP A 182 21.31 -8.31 -33.06
C ASP A 182 20.16 -7.42 -32.58
N LEU A 183 20.50 -6.30 -31.94
CA LEU A 183 19.54 -5.32 -31.41
C LEU A 183 19.31 -4.20 -32.45
N ASN A 184 18.05 -3.91 -32.76
CA ASN A 184 17.66 -2.97 -33.82
C ASN A 184 16.75 -1.84 -33.28
N PHE A 185 17.13 -1.20 -32.16
CA PHE A 185 16.30 -0.16 -31.53
C PHE A 185 16.24 1.18 -32.27
N THR A 186 17.00 1.36 -33.35
CA THR A 186 17.04 2.61 -34.12
C THR A 186 16.15 2.58 -35.37
N ASP A 187 15.56 1.43 -35.69
CA ASP A 187 14.78 1.23 -36.93
C ASP A 187 13.43 0.59 -36.60
N ASP A 188 12.40 1.43 -36.46
CA ASP A 188 11.03 1.02 -36.14
C ASP A 188 10.38 0.18 -37.25
N THR A 189 11.00 0.08 -38.44
CA THR A 189 10.52 -0.77 -39.53
C THR A 189 10.94 -2.23 -39.38
N LYS A 190 11.89 -2.52 -38.47
CA LYS A 190 12.38 -3.87 -38.20
C LYS A 190 11.90 -4.35 -36.83
N SER A 191 11.95 -5.67 -36.66
CA SER A 191 11.81 -6.25 -35.31
C SER A 191 12.97 -5.76 -34.43
N GLN A 192 12.66 -5.43 -33.17
CA GLN A 192 13.63 -4.89 -32.19
C GLN A 192 14.86 -5.78 -32.00
N VAL A 193 14.73 -7.06 -32.33
CA VAL A 193 15.76 -8.08 -32.27
C VAL A 193 15.72 -8.92 -33.53
N THR A 194 16.87 -9.14 -34.16
CA THR A 194 17.07 -10.16 -35.20
C THR A 194 17.97 -11.28 -34.68
N PHE A 195 17.75 -12.50 -35.16
CA PHE A 195 18.43 -13.68 -34.63
C PHE A 195 18.53 -14.80 -35.68
N ASP A 196 19.52 -15.67 -35.53
CA ASP A 196 19.61 -16.94 -36.25
C ASP A 196 19.03 -18.07 -35.39
N LEU A 197 18.00 -18.75 -35.89
CA LEU A 197 17.29 -19.80 -35.16
C LEU A 197 18.23 -20.94 -34.74
N LYS A 198 19.14 -21.36 -35.63
CA LYS A 198 20.05 -22.48 -35.37
C LYS A 198 21.05 -22.12 -34.26
N THR A 199 21.48 -20.88 -34.22
CA THR A 199 22.35 -20.33 -33.17
C THR A 199 21.64 -20.34 -31.82
N LEU A 200 20.41 -19.80 -31.74
CA LEU A 200 19.64 -19.81 -30.49
C LEU A 200 19.37 -21.23 -29.99
N LYS A 201 18.94 -22.12 -30.90
CA LYS A 201 18.62 -23.52 -30.62
C LYS A 201 19.78 -24.30 -29.99
N ASN A 202 21.01 -24.06 -30.43
CA ASN A 202 22.19 -24.74 -29.90
C ASN A 202 22.87 -23.99 -28.75
N ASN A 203 22.34 -22.84 -28.33
CA ASN A 203 22.95 -22.04 -27.27
C ASN A 203 22.33 -22.32 -25.89
N ARG A 204 23.06 -23.07 -25.06
CA ARG A 204 22.65 -23.38 -23.68
C ARG A 204 22.52 -22.14 -22.79
N THR A 205 23.35 -21.10 -22.99
CA THR A 205 23.31 -19.90 -22.13
C THR A 205 22.03 -19.09 -22.39
N VAL A 206 21.62 -18.98 -23.66
CA VAL A 206 20.35 -18.36 -24.05
C VAL A 206 19.17 -19.10 -23.41
N HIS A 207 19.14 -20.43 -23.49
CA HIS A 207 18.08 -21.23 -22.85
C HIS A 207 18.02 -21.00 -21.34
N ASN A 208 19.16 -21.03 -20.67
CA ASN A 208 19.24 -20.79 -19.24
C ASN A 208 18.81 -19.37 -18.86
N ALA A 209 19.18 -18.36 -19.65
CA ALA A 209 18.76 -16.98 -19.43
C ALA A 209 17.22 -16.83 -19.49
N LEU A 210 16.60 -17.40 -20.52
CA LEU A 210 15.14 -17.42 -20.66
C LEU A 210 14.44 -18.24 -19.57
N GLN A 211 15.03 -19.34 -19.10
CA GLN A 211 14.48 -20.09 -17.98
C GLN A 211 14.60 -19.35 -16.65
N LYS A 212 15.75 -18.70 -16.38
CA LYS A 212 15.95 -17.85 -15.18
C LYS A 212 14.96 -16.69 -15.16
N SER A 213 14.68 -16.11 -16.33
CA SER A 213 13.66 -15.09 -16.52
C SER A 213 12.27 -15.52 -16.00
N ILE A 214 11.83 -16.73 -16.37
CA ILE A 214 10.57 -17.32 -15.86
C ILE A 214 10.65 -17.53 -14.35
N TYR A 215 11.76 -18.11 -13.87
CA TYR A 215 11.95 -18.45 -12.47
C TYR A 215 11.90 -17.22 -11.56
N TYR A 216 12.62 -16.14 -11.90
CA TYR A 216 12.64 -14.91 -11.11
C TYR A 216 11.29 -14.20 -11.10
N ARG A 217 10.59 -14.10 -12.24
CA ARG A 217 9.21 -13.57 -12.25
C ARG A 217 8.26 -14.42 -11.41
N GLY A 218 8.37 -15.75 -11.52
CA GLY A 218 7.59 -16.68 -10.70
C GLY A 218 7.79 -16.47 -9.20
N ALA A 219 9.05 -16.28 -8.78
CA ALA A 219 9.37 -16.01 -7.38
C ALA A 219 8.71 -14.71 -6.87
N ILE A 220 8.69 -13.64 -7.67
CA ILE A 220 8.01 -12.40 -7.30
C ILE A 220 6.49 -12.58 -7.21
N ILE A 221 5.88 -13.32 -8.16
CA ILE A 221 4.45 -13.65 -8.10
C ILE A 221 4.12 -14.37 -6.78
N ASP A 222 4.94 -15.35 -6.39
CA ASP A 222 4.73 -16.11 -5.16
C ASP A 222 4.91 -15.25 -3.90
N VAL A 223 5.91 -14.37 -3.88
CA VAL A 223 6.13 -13.40 -2.80
C VAL A 223 4.99 -12.40 -2.67
N ASN A 224 4.32 -12.05 -3.77
CA ASN A 224 3.21 -11.11 -3.77
C ASN A 224 1.88 -11.71 -3.29
N LYS A 225 1.69 -13.04 -3.36
CA LYS A 225 0.43 -13.70 -2.92
C LYS A 225 0.05 -13.35 -1.47
N PRO A 226 0.96 -13.47 -0.47
CA PRO A 226 0.64 -13.07 0.91
C PRO A 226 0.29 -11.59 1.09
N ILE A 227 0.80 -10.70 0.22
CA ILE A 227 0.49 -9.25 0.29
C ILE A 227 -1.00 -9.02 0.05
N LEU A 228 -1.57 -9.68 -0.97
CA LEU A 228 -3.00 -9.60 -1.28
C LEU A 228 -3.87 -10.15 -0.15
N THR A 229 -3.45 -11.25 0.49
CA THR A 229 -4.17 -11.82 1.65
C THR A 229 -4.13 -10.87 2.84
N ARG A 230 -2.98 -10.23 3.12
CA ARG A 230 -2.85 -9.24 4.20
C ARG A 230 -3.69 -8.00 3.93
N ALA A 231 -3.66 -7.49 2.71
CA ALA A 231 -4.49 -6.36 2.29
C ALA A 231 -5.97 -6.62 2.54
N ARG A 232 -6.48 -7.79 2.11
CA ARG A 232 -7.86 -8.19 2.35
C ARG A 232 -8.21 -8.24 3.84
N SER A 233 -7.35 -8.84 4.67
CA SER A 233 -7.57 -8.89 6.12
C SER A 233 -7.61 -7.50 6.77
N ILE A 234 -6.84 -6.54 6.25
CA ILE A 234 -6.87 -5.16 6.72
C ILE A 234 -8.17 -4.47 6.32
N ILE A 235 -8.60 -4.63 5.06
CA ILE A 235 -9.86 -4.06 4.57
C ILE A 235 -11.05 -4.59 5.40
N GLU A 236 -11.11 -5.90 5.65
CA GLU A 236 -12.15 -6.51 6.50
C GLU A 236 -12.10 -5.98 7.94
N ALA A 237 -10.91 -5.73 8.48
CA ALA A 237 -10.76 -5.14 9.81
C ALA A 237 -11.19 -3.67 9.85
N ILE A 238 -10.95 -2.90 8.79
CA ILE A 238 -11.43 -1.52 8.67
C ILE A 238 -12.96 -1.50 8.58
N ASP A 239 -13.55 -2.35 7.74
CA ASP A 239 -15.01 -2.44 7.57
C ASP A 239 -15.70 -2.81 8.88
N ALA A 240 -15.16 -3.78 9.62
CA ALA A 240 -15.67 -4.15 10.94
C ALA A 240 -15.57 -3.05 12.02
N ILE A 241 -14.66 -2.08 11.85
CA ILE A 241 -14.59 -0.89 12.71
C ILE A 241 -15.68 0.10 12.28
N LEU A 242 -15.80 0.37 10.99
CA LEU A 242 -16.77 1.32 10.43
C LEU A 242 -18.23 0.87 10.61
N GLU A 243 -18.52 -0.44 10.63
CA GLU A 243 -19.86 -0.99 10.86
C GLU A 243 -20.34 -0.91 12.32
N LYS A 244 -19.43 -0.72 13.27
CA LYS A 244 -19.75 -0.63 14.71
C LYS A 244 -20.05 0.79 15.18
N GLU A 245 -19.91 1.77 14.29
CA GLU A 245 -20.08 3.20 14.54
C GLU A 245 -21.38 3.72 13.91
#